data_AF-A0AA38G6A3-F1
#
_entry.id   AF-A0AA38G6A3-F1
#
_cell.length_a   1.000
_cell.length_b   1.000
_cell.length_c   1.000
_cell.angle_alpha   90.00
_cell.angle_beta   90.00
_cell.angle_gamma   90.00
#
_symmetry.space_group_name_H-M   'P 1'
#
loop_
_entity.id
_entity.type
_entity.pdbx_description
1 polymer ?
#
loop_
_entity_poly.entity_id
_entity_poly.type
_entity_poly.pdbx_seq_one_letter_code
_entity_poly.pdbx_strand_id
1 'polypeptide(L)'
;VLSGKYTPENRPSGPRGQIYNQDFLTRAKPLLDQLKTIGKNYGKTSIQVALNWLMAQGNVVPIPGAKTAEQAQEFGGALGWTLTEDEVKELRAVASTLRPVQ
;
A
#
# COMPACT_ATOMS: atom_id res chain seq x y z
N VAL A 1 -6.42 -2.53 0.20
CA VAL A 1 -5.56 -3.31 1.12
C VAL A 1 -4.33 -2.49 1.50
N LEU A 2 -3.50 -2.07 0.54
CA LEU A 2 -2.21 -1.39 0.79
C LEU A 2 -2.31 -0.04 1.53
N SER A 3 -3.49 0.59 1.58
CA SER A 3 -3.72 1.76 2.44
C SER A 3 -3.77 1.45 3.94
N GLY A 4 -3.69 0.17 4.34
CA GLY A 4 -3.80 -0.24 5.74
C GLY A 4 -5.23 -0.22 6.30
N LYS A 5 -6.23 0.15 5.49
CA LYS A 5 -7.65 0.19 5.91
C LYS A 5 -8.18 -1.16 6.41
N TYR A 6 -7.73 -2.26 5.80
CA TYR A 6 -8.15 -3.61 6.15
C TYR A 6 -7.03 -4.34 6.86
N THR A 7 -7.35 -4.93 8.00
CA THR A 7 -6.44 -5.74 8.83
C THR A 7 -7.14 -7.05 9.21
N PRO A 8 -6.43 -8.05 9.75
CA PRO A 8 -7.07 -9.28 10.26
C PRO A 8 -8.21 -9.00 11.26
N GLU A 9 -8.08 -7.91 12.03
CA GLU A 9 -9.05 -7.43 13.02
C GLU A 9 -10.16 -6.58 12.40
N ASN A 10 -9.88 -5.85 11.31
CA ASN A 10 -10.84 -4.98 10.62
C ASN A 10 -11.05 -5.43 9.16
N ARG A 11 -11.87 -6.46 8.97
CA ARG A 11 -12.10 -7.10 7.67
C ARG A 11 -13.14 -6.36 6.83
N PRO A 12 -13.02 -6.37 5.48
CA PRO A 12 -14.08 -5.87 4.62
C PRO A 12 -15.35 -6.73 4.74
N SER A 13 -16.51 -6.09 4.66
CA SER A 13 -17.81 -6.76 4.56
C SER A 13 -18.17 -7.11 3.11
N GLY A 14 -19.14 -8.02 2.96
CA GLY A 14 -19.66 -8.46 1.66
C GLY A 14 -18.66 -9.26 0.82
N PRO A 15 -18.81 -9.29 -0.51
CA PRO A 15 -17.95 -10.09 -1.42
C PRO A 15 -16.46 -9.79 -1.27
N ARG A 16 -16.10 -8.56 -0.88
CA ARG A 16 -14.70 -8.17 -0.63
C ARG A 16 -14.07 -8.92 0.55
N GLY A 17 -14.87 -9.33 1.53
CA GLY A 17 -14.41 -10.12 2.68
C GLY A 17 -14.00 -11.55 2.31
N GLN A 18 -14.54 -12.10 1.20
CA GLN A 18 -14.14 -13.41 0.69
C GLN A 18 -12.77 -13.34 0.00
N ILE A 19 -12.54 -12.29 -0.79
CA ILE A 19 -11.28 -12.03 -1.51
C ILE A 19 -10.16 -11.64 -0.53
N TYR A 20 -10.43 -10.67 0.35
CA TYR A 20 -9.48 -10.16 1.35
C TYR A 20 -9.79 -10.77 2.73
N ASN A 21 -9.70 -12.09 2.80
CA ASN A 21 -9.99 -12.86 4.00
C ASN A 21 -8.87 -12.75 5.06
N GLN A 22 -9.09 -13.37 6.22
CA GLN A 22 -8.17 -13.30 7.36
C GLN A 22 -6.80 -13.91 7.06
N ASP A 23 -6.73 -15.01 6.32
CA ASP A 23 -5.45 -15.61 5.93
C ASP A 23 -4.65 -14.64 5.05
N PHE A 24 -5.28 -14.10 4.01
CA PHE A 24 -4.62 -13.14 3.13
C PHE A 24 -4.16 -11.90 3.87
N LEU A 25 -5.01 -11.31 4.73
CA LEU A 25 -4.66 -10.12 5.49
C LEU A 25 -3.54 -10.38 6.51
N THR A 26 -3.49 -11.57 7.11
CA THR A 26 -2.38 -11.98 8.00
C THR A 26 -1.08 -12.08 7.21
N ARG A 27 -1.12 -12.71 6.02
CA ARG A 27 0.06 -12.80 5.14
C ARG A 27 0.49 -11.46 4.56
N ALA A 28 -0.44 -10.53 4.35
CA ALA A 28 -0.15 -9.18 3.86
C ALA A 28 0.39 -8.25 4.95
N LYS A 29 0.24 -8.61 6.24
CA LYS A 29 0.63 -7.77 7.38
C LYS A 29 2.09 -7.29 7.33
N PRO A 30 3.11 -8.13 7.01
CA PRO A 30 4.49 -7.66 6.91
C PRO A 30 4.68 -6.54 5.87
N LEU A 31 4.01 -6.63 4.72
CA LEU A 31 4.05 -5.58 3.70
C LEU A 31 3.37 -4.29 4.18
N LEU A 32 2.22 -4.41 4.85
CA LEU A 32 1.50 -3.26 5.40
C LEU A 32 2.32 -2.56 6.51
N ASP A 33 2.97 -3.34 7.36
CA ASP A 33 3.86 -2.80 8.40
C ASP A 33 5.06 -2.11 7.78
N GLN A 34 5.65 -2.66 6.72
CA GLN A 34 6.78 -2.03 6.01
C GLN A 34 6.39 -0.69 5.38
N LEU A 35 5.25 -0.64 4.67
CA LEU A 35 4.71 0.60 4.12
C LEU A 35 4.48 1.65 5.20
N LYS A 36 4.02 1.23 6.39
CA LYS A 36 3.82 2.12 7.54
C LYS A 36 5.14 2.62 8.13
N THR A 37 6.15 1.75 8.25
CA THR A 37 7.49 2.13 8.75
C THR A 37 8.16 3.14 7.84
N ILE A 38 8.20 2.88 6.53
CA ILE A 38 8.72 3.82 5.54
C ILE A 38 7.93 5.14 5.59
N GLY A 39 6.60 5.06 5.65
CA GLY A 39 5.74 6.24 5.75
C GLY A 39 6.11 7.14 6.92
N LYS A 40 6.42 6.57 8.10
CA LYS A 40 6.86 7.36 9.26
C LYS A 40 8.13 8.15 9.00
N ASN A 41 9.09 7.59 8.26
CA ASN A 41 10.38 8.25 7.97
C ASN A 41 10.18 9.53 7.12
N TYR A 42 9.16 9.56 6.27
CA TYR A 42 8.86 10.69 5.39
C TYR A 42 7.67 11.55 5.85
N GLY A 43 7.01 11.21 6.96
CA GLY A 43 5.75 11.84 7.36
C GLY A 43 4.61 11.57 6.37
N LYS A 44 4.58 10.38 5.76
CA LYS A 44 3.66 9.96 4.70
C LYS A 44 2.76 8.82 5.15
N THR A 45 1.59 8.72 4.54
CA THR A 45 0.65 7.61 4.79
C THR A 45 1.06 6.38 3.97
N SER A 46 0.63 5.19 4.40
CA SER A 46 0.95 3.94 3.68
C SER A 46 0.47 3.94 2.23
N ILE A 47 -0.66 4.60 1.92
CA ILE A 47 -1.13 4.73 0.53
C ILE A 47 -0.22 5.66 -0.29
N GLN A 48 0.30 6.74 0.32
CA GLN A 48 1.26 7.63 -0.35
C GLN A 48 2.57 6.90 -0.66
N VAL A 49 3.08 6.09 0.27
CA VAL A 49 4.26 5.25 0.05
C VAL A 49 4.01 4.23 -1.08
N ALA A 50 2.86 3.56 -1.07
CA ALA A 50 2.51 2.59 -2.11
C ALA A 50 2.41 3.23 -3.50
N LEU A 51 1.82 4.42 -3.60
CA LEU A 51 1.76 5.17 -4.86
C LEU A 51 3.16 5.62 -5.32
N ASN A 52 3.99 6.10 -4.39
CA ASN A 52 5.37 6.48 -4.69
C ASN A 52 6.19 5.28 -5.20
N TRP A 53 6.04 4.11 -4.57
CA TRP A 53 6.68 2.87 -5.01
C TRP A 53 6.29 2.45 -6.43
N LEU A 54 5.01 2.62 -6.81
CA LEU A 54 4.56 2.39 -8.18
C LEU A 54 5.23 3.36 -9.16
N MET A 55 5.30 4.65 -8.83
CA MET A 55 5.97 5.64 -9.68
C MET A 55 7.48 5.37 -9.81
N ALA A 56 8.12 4.86 -8.75
CA ALA A 56 9.55 4.52 -8.73
C ALA A 56 9.94 3.40 -9.72
N GLN A 57 8.97 2.71 -10.33
CA GLN A 57 9.25 1.73 -11.39
C GLN A 57 9.64 2.39 -12.72
N GLY A 58 9.44 3.71 -12.87
CA GLY A 58 9.87 4.51 -14.03
C GLY A 58 8.97 4.40 -15.26
N ASN A 59 8.27 3.29 -15.45
CA ASN A 59 7.36 3.04 -16.57
C ASN A 59 5.89 2.85 -16.14
N VAL A 60 5.56 3.23 -14.90
CA VAL A 60 4.23 3.01 -14.30
C VAL A 60 3.64 4.35 -13.86
N VAL A 61 2.39 4.59 -14.28
CA VAL A 61 1.58 5.74 -13.85
C VAL A 61 0.39 5.21 -13.04
N PRO A 62 0.35 5.42 -11.71
CA PRO A 62 -0.78 4.96 -10.90
C PRO A 62 -2.03 5.81 -11.14
N ILE A 63 -3.19 5.15 -11.26
CA ILE A 63 -4.51 5.82 -11.41
C ILE A 63 -5.36 5.46 -10.18
N PRO A 64 -5.16 6.11 -9.03
CA PRO A 64 -5.90 5.78 -7.83
C PRO A 64 -7.35 6.28 -7.89
N GLY A 65 -8.30 5.40 -7.61
CA GLY A 65 -9.71 5.77 -7.51
C GLY A 65 -10.00 6.54 -6.22
N ALA A 66 -10.27 7.84 -6.32
CA ALA A 66 -10.76 8.67 -5.22
C ALA A 66 -12.29 8.76 -5.26
N LYS A 67 -12.95 8.64 -4.10
CA LYS A 67 -14.39 8.84 -3.93
C LYS A 67 -14.74 10.16 -3.26
N THR A 68 -13.76 10.80 -2.63
CA THR A 68 -13.93 12.07 -1.93
C THR A 68 -12.76 13.00 -2.26
N ALA A 69 -12.95 14.30 -2.01
CA ALA A 69 -11.91 15.31 -2.25
C ALA A 69 -10.69 15.09 -1.33
N GLU A 70 -10.92 14.68 -0.09
CA GLU A 70 -9.87 14.40 0.89
C GLU A 70 -8.96 13.25 0.44
N GLN A 71 -9.54 12.22 -0.19
CA GLN A 71 -8.74 11.13 -0.78
C GLN A 71 -7.89 11.61 -1.95
N ALA A 72 -8.45 12.45 -2.82
CA ALA A 72 -7.69 13.03 -3.92
C ALA A 72 -6.52 13.88 -3.42
N GLN A 73 -6.77 14.69 -2.37
CA GLN A 73 -5.72 15.46 -1.69
C GLN A 73 -4.67 14.55 -1.03
N GLU A 74 -5.09 13.49 -0.34
CA GLU A 74 -4.17 12.52 0.27
C GLU A 74 -3.25 11.89 -0.77
N PHE A 75 -3.78 11.47 -1.92
CA PHE A 75 -2.99 10.84 -2.98
C PHE A 75 -1.95 11.80 -3.58
N GLY A 76 -2.28 13.10 -3.67
CA GLY A 76 -1.32 14.13 -4.06
C GLY A 76 -0.07 14.16 -3.17
N GLY A 77 -0.18 13.79 -1.90
CA GLY A 77 0.95 13.70 -0.98
C GLY A 77 2.00 12.62 -1.32
N ALA A 78 1.70 11.73 -2.27
CA ALA A 78 2.66 10.77 -2.83
C ALA A 78 3.68 11.42 -3.78
N LEU A 79 3.40 12.62 -4.27
CA LEU A 79 4.24 13.37 -5.22
C LEU A 79 5.28 14.24 -4.49
N GLY A 80 6.32 14.66 -5.21
CA GLY A 80 7.33 15.61 -4.71
C GLY A 80 8.41 15.01 -3.81
N TRP A 81 8.47 13.68 -3.70
CA TRP A 81 9.52 12.95 -3.02
C TRP A 81 9.70 11.59 -3.71
N THR A 82 10.74 10.84 -3.35
CA THR A 82 11.04 9.55 -3.98
C THR A 82 11.64 8.61 -2.96
N LEU A 83 11.17 7.37 -2.97
CA LEU A 83 11.77 6.28 -2.20
C LEU A 83 13.21 6.04 -2.66
N THR A 84 14.07 5.68 -1.70
CA THR A 84 15.43 5.25 -2.03
C THR A 84 15.41 3.90 -2.76
N GLU A 85 16.48 3.60 -3.51
CA GLU A 85 16.59 2.30 -4.18
C GLU A 85 16.50 1.13 -3.21
N ASP A 86 17.02 1.28 -2.00
CA ASP A 86 17.03 0.22 -0.99
C ASP A 86 15.62 0.01 -0.41
N GLU A 87 14.86 1.07 -0.16
CA GLU A 87 13.44 0.96 0.23
C GLU A 87 12.60 0.32 -0.88
N VAL A 88 12.88 0.62 -2.15
CA VAL A 88 12.23 -0.02 -3.29
C VAL A 88 12.55 -1.52 -3.35
N LYS A 89 13.81 -1.89 -3.15
CA LYS A 89 14.26 -3.30 -3.10
C LYS A 89 13.62 -4.04 -1.92
N GLU A 90 13.58 -3.43 -0.75
CA GLU A 90 12.98 -4.00 0.46
C GLU A 90 11.47 -4.25 0.27
N LEU A 91 10.73 -3.25 -0.22
CA LEU A 91 9.31 -3.40 -0.53
C LEU A 91 9.06 -4.52 -1.55
N ARG A 92 9.91 -4.61 -2.58
CA ARG A 92 9.82 -5.68 -3.58
C ARG A 92 10.08 -7.06 -2.96
N ALA A 93 11.09 -7.18 -2.11
CA ALA A 93 11.41 -8.43 -1.42
C ALA A 93 10.21 -8.90 -0.56
N VAL A 94 9.65 -8.03 0.27
CA VAL A 94 8.50 -8.35 1.11
C VAL A 94 7.27 -8.68 0.26
N ALA A 95 6.97 -7.87 -0.77
CA ALA A 95 5.82 -8.09 -1.65
C ALA A 95 5.91 -9.42 -2.41
N SER A 96 7.11 -9.88 -2.78
CA SER A 96 7.30 -11.14 -3.51
C SER A 96 6.91 -12.38 -2.70
N THR A 97 6.88 -12.28 -1.37
CA THR A 97 6.42 -13.37 -0.48
C THR A 97 4.90 -13.51 -0.43
N LEU A 98 4.17 -12.47 -0.87
CA LEU A 98 2.72 -12.43 -0.80
C LEU A 98 2.11 -13.04 -2.06
N ARG A 99 1.51 -14.23 -1.92
CA ARG A 99 0.69 -14.81 -3.00
C ARG A 99 -0.55 -13.94 -3.25
N PRO A 100 -0.92 -13.69 -4.53
CA PRO A 100 -2.13 -12.95 -4.89
C PRO A 100 -3.39 -13.53 -4.25
N VAL A 101 -4.43 -12.68 -4.14
CA VAL A 101 -5.78 -13.15 -3.80
C VAL A 101 -6.28 -14.11 -4.87
N GLN A 102 -6.96 -15.18 -4.44
CA GLN A 102 -7.66 -16.12 -5.32
C GLN A 102 -9.15 -15.79 -5.38
#